data_AF-D6TIU6-F1
#
_entry.id   AF-D6TIU6-F1
#
_cell.length_a   1.000
_cell.length_b   1.000
_cell.length_c   1.000
_cell.angle_alpha   90.00
_cell.angle_beta   90.00
_cell.angle_gamma   90.00
#
_symmetry.space_group_name_H-M   'P 1'
#
loop_
_entity.id
_entity.type
_entity.pdbx_description
1 polymer ?
#
loop_
_entity_poly.entity_id
_entity_poly.type
_entity_poly.pdbx_seq_one_letter_code
_entity_poly.pdbx_strand_id
1 'polypeptide(L)' 'MKWYVWTIREINDVLRAGKAVYADLEGGNVVRIHRAKTVKGVLLVRCLSSGEWVQPAAVWWG' A
#
# COMPACT_ATOMS: atom_id res chain seq x y z
N MET A 1 -16.66 -2.80 6.17
CA MET A 1 -16.70 -1.89 4.99
C MET A 1 -15.26 -1.68 4.55
N LYS A 2 -14.84 -2.20 3.38
CA LYS A 2 -13.47 -2.00 2.86
C LYS A 2 -13.47 -0.70 2.06
N TRP A 3 -12.68 0.29 2.48
CA TRP A 3 -12.50 1.51 1.69
C TRP A 3 -11.14 1.43 0.99
N TYR A 4 -11.15 1.65 -0.31
CA TYR A 4 -9.94 1.64 -1.13
C TYR A 4 -9.33 3.04 -1.14
N VAL A 5 -8.01 3.13 -1.06
CA VAL A 5 -7.27 4.40 -1.14
C VAL A 5 -6.53 4.46 -2.46
N TRP A 6 -6.70 5.55 -3.20
CA TRP A 6 -6.09 5.69 -4.53
C TRP A 6 -4.84 6.57 -4.56
N THR A 7 -4.68 7.52 -3.63
CA THR A 7 -3.53 8.44 -3.69
C THR A 7 -2.42 8.09 -2.69
N ILE A 8 -1.18 8.37 -3.07
CA ILE A 8 -0.01 8.20 -2.19
C ILE A 8 -0.06 9.11 -0.99
N ARG A 9 -0.61 10.32 -1.15
CA ARG A 9 -0.71 11.28 -0.05
C ARG A 9 -1.54 10.67 1.07
N GLU A 10 -2.72 10.16 0.75
CA GLU A 10 -3.60 9.49 1.72
C GLU A 10 -2.92 8.28 2.36
N ILE A 11 -2.26 7.42 1.57
CA ILE A 11 -1.52 6.26 2.11
C ILE A 11 -0.44 6.71 3.10
N ASN A 12 0.34 7.73 2.74
CA ASN A 12 1.39 8.26 3.62
C ASN A 12 0.81 8.90 4.89
N ASP A 13 -0.34 9.59 4.79
CA ASP A 13 -1.00 10.20 5.95
C ASP A 13 -1.51 9.12 6.92
N VAL A 14 -2.08 8.02 6.41
CA VAL A 14 -2.50 6.87 7.21
C VAL A 14 -1.29 6.23 7.91
N LEU A 15 -0.19 6.02 7.18
CA LEU A 15 1.04 5.46 7.75
C LEU A 15 1.65 6.38 8.81
N ARG A 16 1.64 7.70 8.60
CA ARG A 16 2.08 8.72 9.58
C ARG A 16 1.19 8.76 10.81
N ALA A 17 -0.10 8.48 10.67
CA ALA A 17 -1.04 8.34 11.78
C ALA A 17 -0.85 7.02 12.57
N GLY A 18 0.17 6.21 12.26
CA GLY A 18 0.46 4.94 12.93
C GLY A 18 -0.52 3.82 12.56
N LYS A 19 -1.40 4.04 11.58
CA LYS A 19 -2.38 3.06 11.12
C LYS A 19 -1.75 2.07 10.14
N ALA A 20 -2.32 0.89 10.07
CA ALA A 20 -1.87 -0.14 9.15
C ALA A 20 -2.50 0.06 7.77
N VAL A 21 -1.68 -0.08 6.74
CA VAL A 21 -2.13 -0.15 5.35
C VAL A 21 -1.77 -1.52 4.79
N TYR A 22 -2.70 -2.10 4.07
CA TYR A 22 -2.57 -3.42 3.46
C TYR A 22 -2.75 -3.30 1.96
N ALA A 23 -1.96 -4.09 1.23
CA ALA A 23 -1.99 -4.15 -0.22
C ALA A 23 -2.22 -5.59 -0.67
N ASP A 24 -3.07 -5.77 -1.67
CA ASP A 24 -3.25 -7.05 -2.36
C ASP A 24 -2.24 -7.13 -3.51
N LEU A 25 -1.50 -8.23 -3.54
CA LEU A 25 -0.52 -8.56 -4.56
C LEU A 25 -1.08 -9.62 -5.51
N GLU A 26 -0.47 -9.71 -6.68
CA GLU A 26 -0.75 -10.79 -7.61
C GLU A 26 -0.59 -12.16 -6.90
N GLY A 27 -1.57 -13.04 -7.09
CA GLY A 27 -1.66 -14.32 -6.38
C GLY A 27 -2.50 -14.29 -5.09
N GLY A 28 -3.20 -13.19 -4.79
CA GLY A 28 -4.15 -13.09 -3.66
C GLY A 28 -3.47 -12.95 -2.30
N ASN A 29 -2.21 -12.53 -2.29
CA ASN A 29 -1.44 -12.32 -1.07
C ASN A 29 -1.65 -10.91 -0.56
N VAL A 30 -2.09 -10.79 0.70
CA VAL A 30 -2.23 -9.49 1.37
C VAL A 30 -0.97 -9.21 2.19
N VAL A 31 -0.32 -8.07 1.92
CA VAL A 31 0.87 -7.64 2.63
C VAL A 31 0.65 -6.32 3.36
N ARG A 32 1.25 -6.19 4.54
CA ARG A 32 1.32 -4.90 5.24
C ARG A 32 2.39 -4.04 4.59
N ILE A 33 2.10 -2.76 4.38
CA ILE A 33 3.02 -1.80 3.75
C ILE A 33 3.50 -0.76 4.77
N HIS A 34 4.68 -0.19 4.53
CA HIS A 34 5.23 0.90 5.37
C HIS A 34 5.58 2.17 4.60
N ARG A 35 5.60 2.11 3.26
CA ARG A 35 5.82 3.27 2.36
C ARG A 35 5.10 3.07 1.04
N ALA A 36 4.73 4.18 0.40
CA ALA A 36 4.21 4.21 -0.96
C ALA A 36 4.88 5.33 -1.78
N LYS A 37 5.05 5.12 -3.09
CA LYS A 37 5.57 6.11 -4.06
C LYS A 37 4.92 5.93 -5.43
N THR A 38 4.93 6.95 -6.28
CA THR A 38 4.47 6.84 -7.68
C THR A 38 5.68 6.95 -8.56
N VAL A 39 5.79 6.03 -9.51
CA VAL A 39 6.81 6.09 -10.57
C VAL A 39 6.08 5.99 -11.89
N LYS A 40 6.19 7.02 -12.74
CA LYS A 40 5.54 7.08 -14.06
C LYS A 40 4.01 6.81 -14.01
N GLY A 41 3.32 7.36 -13.02
CA GLY A 41 1.86 7.18 -12.84
C GLY A 41 1.44 5.85 -12.19
N VAL A 42 2.38 4.97 -11.87
CA VAL A 42 2.13 3.68 -11.21
C VAL A 42 2.41 3.79 -9.73
N LEU A 43 1.45 3.39 -8.89
CA LEU A 43 1.62 3.24 -7.45
C LEU A 43 2.53 2.04 -7.15
N LEU A 44 3.61 2.27 -6.42
CA LEU A 44 4.47 1.25 -5.85
C LEU A 44 4.40 1.31 -4.34
N VAL A 45 4.21 0.16 -3.71
CA VAL A 45 4.20 0.01 -2.25
C VAL A 45 5.39 -0.82 -1.81
N ARG A 46 5.92 -0.51 -0.61
CA ARG A 46 7.02 -1.27 -0.02
C ARG A 46 6.49 -2.30 0.96
N CYS A 47 6.68 -3.58 0.66
CA CYS A 47 6.32 -4.70 1.53
C CYS A 47 7.08 -4.62 2.85
N LEU A 48 6.41 -4.83 3.98
CA LEU A 48 7.05 -4.84 5.29
C LEU A 48 7.89 -6.11 5.52
N SER A 49 7.45 -7.26 5.00
CA SER A 49 8.12 -8.56 5.19
C SER A 49 9.43 -8.69 4.41
N SER A 50 9.40 -8.38 3.11
CA SER A 50 10.57 -8.52 2.23
C SER A 50 11.32 -7.21 1.97
N GLY A 51 10.71 -6.06 2.26
CA GLY A 51 11.29 -4.73 1.95
C GLY A 51 11.26 -4.37 0.47
N GLU A 52 10.71 -5.22 -0.39
CA GLU A 52 10.63 -5.04 -1.84
C GLU A 52 9.59 -4.00 -2.23
N TRP A 53 9.76 -3.41 -3.41
CA TRP A 53 8.78 -2.53 -4.03
C TRP A 53 7.96 -3.33 -5.04
N VAL A 54 6.65 -3.32 -4.87
CA VAL A 54 5.71 -4.07 -5.73
C VAL A 54 4.58 -3.15 -6.16
N GLN A 55 3.99 -3.46 -7.31
CA GLN A 55 2.77 -2.82 -7.78
C GLN A 55 1.57 -3.57 -7.19
N PRO A 56 0.74 -2.92 -6.36
CA PRO A 56 -0.44 -3.57 -5.81
C PRO A 56 -1.60 -3.58 -6.82
N ALA A 57 -2.47 -4.58 -6.72
CA ALA A 57 -3.75 -4.61 -7.44
C ALA A 57 -4.81 -3.75 -6.73
N ALA A 58 -4.77 -3.71 -5.39
CA ALA A 58 -5.62 -2.86 -4.57
C ALA A 58 -4.95 -2.53 -3.22
N VAL A 59 -5.36 -1.42 -2.60
CA VAL A 59 -4.86 -0.97 -1.29
C VAL A 59 -6.03 -0.53 -0.41
N TRP A 60 -6.03 -0.94 0.87
CA TRP A 60 -7.00 -0.50 1.88
C TRP A 60 -6.36 -0.32 3.25
N TRP A 61 -7.03 0.44 4.11
CA TRP A 61 -6.71 0.58 5.53
C TRP A 61 -7.39 -0.50 6.39
N GLY A 62 -6.69 -0.96 7.43
CA GLY A 62 -7.21 -1.87 8.46
C GLY A 62 -7.26 -1.21 9.83
#